data_AF-A0A656JVN4-F1
#
_entry.id   AF-A0A656JVN4-F1
#
_cell.length_a   1.000
_cell.length_b   1.000
_cell.length_c   1.000
_cell.angle_alpha   90.00
_cell.angle_beta   90.00
_cell.angle_gamma   90.00
#
_symmetry.space_group_name_H-M   'P 1'
#
loop_
_entity.id
_entity.type
_entity.pdbx_description
1 polymer ?
#
loop_
_entity_poly.entity_id
_entity_poly.type
_entity_poly.pdbx_seq_one_letter_code
_entity_poly.pdbx_strand_id
1 'polypeptide(L)'
;QLVDWQAEWVVGQPVVALLFYRSHLQAANTGFIDEFCVRLQAQGINPLPIAVASLKEPGCFVQVENWLDEADVELILNTTGFAQSSPEAPHLRPFRRNVPVIQAI
;
A
#
# COMPACT_ATOMS: atom_id res chain seq x y z
N GLN A 1 12.16 -6.74 -3.62
CA GLN A 1 11.96 -5.76 -4.72
C GLN A 1 10.58 -6.02 -5.34
N LEU A 2 10.01 -5.12 -6.15
CA LEU A 2 8.66 -5.32 -6.71
C LEU A 2 8.56 -6.62 -7.54
N VAL A 3 9.63 -6.95 -8.27
CA VAL A 3 9.73 -8.17 -9.08
C VAL A 3 9.51 -9.46 -8.28
N ASP A 4 9.91 -9.49 -7.00
CA ASP A 4 9.72 -10.67 -6.16
C ASP A 4 8.23 -10.91 -5.88
N TRP A 5 7.45 -9.85 -5.67
CA TRP A 5 6.01 -9.93 -5.50
C TRP A 5 5.30 -10.32 -6.80
N GLN A 6 5.71 -9.72 -7.93
CA GLN A 6 5.15 -10.04 -9.24
C GLN A 6 5.33 -11.50 -9.63
N ALA A 7 6.39 -12.16 -9.16
CA ALA A 7 6.63 -13.58 -9.42
C ALA A 7 5.59 -14.50 -8.74
N GLU A 8 4.98 -14.05 -7.65
CA GLU A 8 3.95 -14.79 -6.89
C GLU A 8 2.52 -14.42 -7.30
N TRP A 9 2.36 -13.39 -8.13
CA TRP A 9 1.05 -12.88 -8.54
C TRP A 9 0.40 -13.73 -9.62
N VAL A 10 -0.93 -13.77 -9.56
CA VAL A 10 -1.76 -14.41 -10.59
C VAL A 10 -2.11 -13.38 -11.66
N VAL A 11 -1.80 -13.70 -12.92
CA VAL A 11 -2.11 -12.83 -14.07
C VAL A 11 -3.61 -12.56 -14.15
N GLY A 12 -3.97 -11.28 -14.31
CA GLY A 12 -5.35 -10.83 -14.44
C GLY A 12 -6.09 -10.60 -13.13
N GLN A 13 -5.47 -10.86 -11.97
CA GLN A 13 -6.02 -10.47 -10.67
C GLN A 13 -5.62 -9.03 -10.31
N PRO A 14 -6.51 -8.26 -9.66
CA PRO A 14 -6.26 -6.88 -9.29
C PRO A 14 -5.14 -6.80 -8.24
N VAL A 15 -4.37 -5.71 -8.27
CA VAL A 15 -3.28 -5.47 -7.32
C VAL A 15 -3.72 -4.49 -6.24
N VAL A 16 -3.47 -4.85 -4.97
CA VAL A 16 -3.78 -4.03 -3.80
C VAL A 16 -2.51 -3.66 -3.05
N ALA A 17 -2.22 -2.37 -2.94
CA ALA A 17 -1.14 -1.89 -2.08
C ALA A 17 -1.58 -1.91 -0.61
N LEU A 18 -0.76 -2.49 0.25
CA LEU A 18 -0.94 -2.50 1.70
C LEU A 18 0.18 -1.67 2.35
N LEU A 19 -0.13 -0.42 2.71
CA LEU A 19 0.83 0.51 3.31
C LEU A 19 0.86 0.34 4.82
N PHE A 20 2.05 0.09 5.38
CA PHE A 20 2.26 -0.07 6.82
C PHE A 20 3.57 0.59 7.28
N TYR A 21 3.67 0.95 8.56
CA TYR A 21 4.90 1.54 9.08
C TYR A 21 6.07 0.55 9.10
N ARG A 22 7.23 0.99 8.61
CA ARG A 22 8.49 0.21 8.62
C ARG A 22 8.90 -0.24 10.03
N SER A 23 8.48 0.46 11.07
CA SER A 23 8.71 0.05 12.46
C SER A 23 8.13 -1.32 12.79
N HIS A 24 7.01 -1.73 12.18
CA HIS A 24 6.45 -3.08 12.34
C HIS A 24 7.42 -4.14 11.82
N LEU A 25 8.02 -3.91 10.64
CA LEU A 25 9.02 -4.79 10.07
C LEU A 25 10.29 -4.84 10.95
N GLN A 26 10.76 -3.69 11.42
CA GLN A 26 11.94 -3.61 12.29
C GLN A 26 11.75 -4.31 13.64
N ALA A 27 10.51 -4.32 14.16
CA ALA A 27 10.15 -4.98 15.40
C ALA A 27 9.73 -6.46 15.22
N ALA A 28 9.80 -7.00 14.00
CA ALA A 28 9.27 -8.33 13.65
C ALA A 28 7.77 -8.51 14.01
N ASN A 29 7.01 -7.41 14.01
CA ASN A 29 5.58 -7.38 14.29
C ASN A 29 4.80 -7.31 12.96
N THR A 30 4.94 -8.34 12.12
CA THR A 30 4.37 -8.38 10.78
C THR A 30 3.17 -9.32 10.63
N GLY A 31 2.77 -10.04 11.68
CA GLY A 31 1.73 -11.07 11.57
C GLY A 31 0.40 -10.57 11.01
N PHE A 32 0.01 -9.31 11.28
CA PHE A 32 -1.20 -8.73 10.69
C PHE A 32 -1.06 -8.48 9.18
N ILE A 33 0.14 -8.13 8.71
CA ILE A 33 0.46 -7.90 7.29
C ILE A 33 0.33 -9.23 6.55
N ASP A 34 0.89 -10.29 7.13
CA ASP A 34 0.82 -11.64 6.58
C ASP A 34 -0.64 -12.11 6.46
N GLU A 35 -1.45 -11.88 7.50
CA GLU A 35 -2.88 -12.18 7.47
C GLU A 35 -3.64 -11.39 6.39
N PHE A 36 -3.35 -10.09 6.22
CA PHE A 36 -3.93 -9.32 5.13
C PHE A 36 -3.59 -9.92 3.76
N CYS A 37 -2.32 -10.25 3.53
CA CYS A 37 -1.86 -10.86 2.27
C CYS A 37 -2.60 -12.17 1.99
N VAL A 38 -2.67 -13.08 2.97
CA VAL A 38 -3.39 -14.35 2.85
C VAL A 38 -4.87 -14.13 2.53
N ARG A 39 -5.53 -13.19 3.21
CA ARG A 39 -6.95 -12.90 3.00
C ARG A 39 -7.22 -12.29 1.63
N LEU A 40 -6.36 -11.40 1.15
CA LEU A 40 -6.48 -10.81 -0.18
C LEU A 40 -6.29 -11.87 -1.26
N GLN A 41 -5.25 -12.70 -1.15
CA GLN A 41 -5.00 -13.80 -2.09
C GLN A 41 -6.17 -14.79 -2.14
N ALA A 42 -6.77 -15.11 -0.99
CA ALA A 42 -7.96 -15.97 -0.92
C ALA A 42 -9.19 -15.39 -1.63
N GLN A 43 -9.21 -14.08 -1.89
CA GLN A 43 -10.24 -13.39 -2.68
C GLN A 43 -9.83 -13.15 -4.14
N GLY A 44 -8.71 -13.73 -4.58
CA GLY A 44 -8.19 -13.55 -5.93
C GLY A 44 -7.64 -12.15 -6.17
N ILE A 45 -6.95 -11.59 -5.17
CA ILE A 45 -6.31 -10.28 -5.22
C ILE A 45 -4.81 -10.45 -4.98
N ASN A 46 -3.99 -9.78 -5.78
CA ASN A 46 -2.54 -9.74 -5.65
C ASN A 46 -2.13 -8.67 -4.61
N PRO A 47 -1.60 -9.05 -3.43
CA PRO A 47 -1.16 -8.06 -2.44
C PRO A 47 0.22 -7.50 -2.78
N LEU A 48 0.40 -6.20 -2.52
CA LEU A 48 1.68 -5.50 -2.55
C LEU A 48 1.91 -4.81 -1.19
N PRO A 49 2.52 -5.48 -0.21
CA PRO A 49 2.83 -4.85 1.08
C PRO A 49 4.02 -3.89 0.94
N ILE A 50 3.86 -2.65 1.41
CA ILE A 50 4.85 -1.58 1.29
C ILE A 50 5.16 -0.99 2.67
N ALA A 51 6.40 -1.22 3.14
CA ALA A 51 6.90 -0.66 4.39
C ALA A 51 7.35 0.81 4.21
N VAL A 52 6.62 1.75 4.82
CA VAL A 52 6.91 3.19 4.74
C VAL A 52 7.49 3.73 6.04
N ALA A 53 8.49 4.61 5.96
CA ALA A 53 8.96 5.35 7.13
C ALA A 53 7.94 6.43 7.54
N SER A 54 7.57 7.28 6.58
CA SER A 54 6.55 8.30 6.74
C SER A 54 6.06 8.77 5.37
N LEU A 55 4.75 8.76 5.14
CA LEU A 55 4.15 9.32 3.92
C LEU A 55 4.22 10.86 3.87
N LYS A 56 4.70 11.53 4.94
CA LYS A 56 4.99 12.97 4.95
C LYS A 56 6.36 13.30 4.34
N GLU A 57 7.25 12.31 4.25
CA GLU A 57 8.58 12.51 3.69
C GLU A 57 8.49 12.43 2.16
N PRO A 58 8.88 13.51 1.42
CA PRO A 58 8.68 13.56 -0.03
C PRO A 58 9.33 12.38 -0.77
N GLY A 59 10.55 11.98 -0.37
CA GLY A 59 11.24 10.85 -1.00
C GLY A 59 10.54 9.51 -0.77
N CYS A 60 10.02 9.27 0.44
CA CYS A 60 9.24 8.08 0.74
C CYS A 60 7.94 8.06 -0.06
N PHE A 61 7.26 9.20 -0.14
CA PHE A 61 6.01 9.34 -0.85
C PHE A 61 6.18 9.12 -2.37
N VAL A 62 7.16 9.78 -3.00
CA VAL A 62 7.47 9.61 -4.42
C VAL A 62 7.76 8.15 -4.76
N GLN A 63 8.51 7.45 -3.90
CA GLN A 63 8.81 6.04 -4.13
C GLN A 63 7.55 5.16 -4.06
N VAL A 64 6.65 5.43 -3.10
CA VAL A 64 5.35 4.75 -3.04
C VAL A 64 4.57 5.00 -4.32
N GLU A 65 4.44 6.25 -4.77
CA GLU A 65 3.73 6.57 -6.01
C GLU A 65 4.30 5.84 -7.23
N ASN A 66 5.63 5.72 -7.32
CA ASN A 66 6.27 4.98 -8.40
C ASN A 66 5.91 3.49 -8.37
N TRP A 67 5.91 2.84 -7.21
CA TRP A 67 5.49 1.44 -7.10
C TRP A 67 4.00 1.25 -7.36
N LEU A 68 3.16 2.17 -6.90
CA LEU A 68 1.72 2.14 -7.18
C LEU A 68 1.47 2.14 -8.70
N ASP A 69 2.23 2.96 -9.44
CA ASP A 69 2.12 3.03 -10.90
C ASP A 69 2.71 1.82 -11.61
N GLU A 70 3.90 1.40 -11.22
CA GLU A 70 4.60 0.25 -11.81
C GLU A 70 3.82 -1.06 -11.63
N ALA A 71 3.10 -1.19 -10.50
CA ALA A 71 2.30 -2.35 -10.18
C ALA A 71 0.84 -2.27 -10.66
N ASP A 72 0.46 -1.20 -11.37
CA ASP A 72 -0.92 -0.93 -11.81
C ASP A 72 -1.95 -1.08 -10.68
N VAL A 73 -1.64 -0.57 -9.48
CA VAL A 73 -2.48 -0.76 -8.28
C VAL A 73 -3.88 -0.21 -8.52
N GLU A 74 -4.89 -0.98 -8.08
CA GLU A 74 -6.32 -0.68 -8.22
C GLU A 74 -6.99 -0.27 -6.89
N LEU A 75 -6.34 -0.55 -5.75
CA LEU A 75 -6.81 -0.15 -4.42
C LEU A 75 -5.62 0.01 -3.46
N ILE A 76 -5.70 1.02 -2.59
CA ILE A 76 -4.71 1.28 -1.54
C ILE A 76 -5.37 1.03 -0.18
N LEU A 77 -4.83 0.07 0.58
CA LEU A 77 -5.13 -0.13 2.00
C LEU A 77 -4.06 0.58 2.82
N ASN A 78 -4.45 1.64 3.54
CA ASN A 78 -3.54 2.39 4.39
C ASN A 78 -3.78 2.02 5.86
N THR A 79 -2.78 1.39 6.49
CA THR A 79 -2.80 1.07 7.92
C THR A 79 -1.92 2.02 8.74
N THR A 80 -1.37 3.06 8.12
CA THR A 80 -0.59 4.08 8.85
C THR A 80 -1.55 5.03 9.54
N GLY A 81 -1.17 5.57 10.71
CA GLY A 81 -1.98 6.57 11.44
C GLY A 81 -2.05 7.94 10.76
N PHE A 82 -1.60 8.04 9.50
CA PHE A 82 -1.58 9.27 8.73
C PHE A 82 -2.64 9.23 7.64
N ALA A 83 -3.57 10.18 7.70
CA ALA A 83 -4.43 10.52 6.59
C ALA A 83 -3.74 11.64 5.78
N GLN A 84 -3.52 11.43 4.48
CA GLN A 84 -3.06 12.50 3.59
C GLN A 84 -4.17 13.49 3.22
N SER A 85 -5.43 13.23 3.58
CA SER A 85 -6.48 14.22 3.45
C SER A 85 -6.23 15.37 4.43
N SER A 86 -5.89 16.56 3.89
CA SER A 86 -5.86 17.77 4.69
C SER A 86 -7.28 18.32 4.82
N PRO A 87 -7.77 18.62 6.05
CA PRO A 87 -9.02 19.35 6.25
C PRO A 87 -9.06 20.70 5.52
N GLU A 88 -7.89 21.31 5.31
CA GLU A 88 -7.72 22.61 4.66
C GLU A 88 -7.78 22.52 3.13
N ALA A 89 -7.61 21.32 2.57
CA ALA A 89 -7.67 21.07 1.13
C ALA A 89 -8.32 19.70 0.83
N PRO A 90 -9.63 19.54 1.13
CA PRO A 90 -10.32 18.25 1.06
C PRO A 90 -10.41 17.67 -0.36
N HIS A 91 -10.15 18.49 -1.38
CA HIS A 91 -10.18 18.09 -2.79
C HIS A 91 -8.82 17.62 -3.34
N LEU A 92 -7.73 17.81 -2.59
CA LEU A 92 -6.44 17.28 -2.99
C LEU A 92 -6.44 15.76 -2.86
N ARG A 93 -6.20 15.09 -3.98
CA ARG A 93 -6.03 13.64 -3.99
C ARG A 93 -4.68 13.31 -3.35
N PRO A 94 -4.66 12.39 -2.37
CA PRO A 94 -3.45 12.05 -1.62
C PRO A 94 -2.45 11.21 -2.43
N PHE A 95 -2.85 10.67 -3.58
CA PHE A 95 -1.99 9.90 -4.48
C PHE A 95 -2.25 10.33 -5.92
N ARG A 96 -1.21 10.27 -6.76
CA ARG A 96 -1.31 10.49 -8.22
C ARG A 96 -2.29 9.51 -8.88
N ARG A 97 -2.28 8.23 -8.49
CA ARG A 97 -3.23 7.24 -8.99
C ARG A 97 -4.64 7.53 -8.49
N ASN A 98 -5.59 7.49 -9.42
CA ASN A 98 -7.00 7.73 -9.13
C ASN A 98 -7.70 6.44 -8.70
N VAL A 99 -7.30 5.89 -7.56
CA VAL A 99 -7.83 4.65 -7.00
C VAL A 99 -8.41 4.86 -5.60
N PRO A 100 -9.34 4.02 -5.15
CA PRO A 100 -9.85 4.09 -3.79
C PRO A 100 -8.71 3.94 -2.78
N VAL A 101 -8.81 4.69 -1.69
CA VAL A 101 -7.95 4.56 -0.51
C VAL A 101 -8.83 4.20 0.66
N ILE A 102 -8.60 3.04 1.27
CA ILE A 102 -9.30 2.60 2.47
C ILE A 102 -8.34 2.73 3.65
N GLN A 103 -8.78 3.48 4.65
CA GLN A 103 -8.08 3.59 5.91
C GLN A 103 -8.46 2.41 6.81
N ALA A 104 -7.50 1.57 7.17
CA ALA A 104 -7.68 0.36 7.98
C ALA A 104 -6.85 0.49 9.27
N ILE A 105 -7.44 1.13 10.29
CA ILE A 105 -6.83 1.45 11.60
C ILE A 105 -7.23 0.41 12.65
#